data_AF-A0AAE1RXL4-F1
#
_entry.id   AF-A0AAE1RXL4-F1
#
_cell.length_a   1.000
_cell.length_b   1.000
_cell.length_c   1.000
_cell.angle_alpha   90.00
_cell.angle_beta   90.00
_cell.angle_gamma   90.00
#
_symmetry.space_group_name_H-M   'P 1'
#
loop_
_entity.id
_entity.type
_entity.pdbx_description
1 polymer ?
#
loop_
_entity_poly.entity_id
_entity_poly.type
_entity_poly.pdbx_seq_one_letter_code
_entity_poly.pdbx_strand_id
1 'polypeptide(L)'
;MQEGVRAANIFRSQSHANIGRRSSASNVALAEKLFAEAIGAYVIIFAWCGSVAMYKLVDDESITLSGISMTWGAVVMVMVYSMAQISGAHFNPAVTLIFTIFRRFPLKLAPVYIIAQLIGSVLAGGTLALLLGVNLKSLF
;
A
#
# COMPACT_ATOMS: atom_id res chain seq x y z
N MET A 1 -3.10 30.32 -46.35
CA MET A 1 -4.14 30.45 -45.30
C MET A 1 -4.88 29.15 -45.00
N GLN A 2 -5.16 28.25 -45.96
CA GLN A 2 -5.92 27.01 -45.70
C GLN A 2 -5.16 25.93 -44.87
N GLU A 3 -3.83 25.87 -44.94
CA GLU A 3 -3.07 24.84 -44.23
C GLU A 3 -3.06 25.02 -42.70
N GLY A 4 -3.05 26.27 -42.22
CA GLY A 4 -3.10 26.55 -40.78
C GLY A 4 -4.43 26.15 -40.12
N VAL A 5 -5.54 26.26 -40.85
CA VAL A 5 -6.87 25.84 -40.38
C VAL A 5 -6.97 24.31 -40.34
N ARG A 6 -6.36 23.60 -41.30
CA ARG A 6 -6.25 22.14 -41.28
C ARG A 6 -5.42 21.63 -40.11
N ALA A 7 -4.27 22.24 -39.84
CA ALA A 7 -3.41 21.87 -38.71
C ALA A 7 -4.12 22.07 -37.36
N ALA A 8 -4.84 23.19 -37.19
CA ALA A 8 -5.61 23.46 -35.98
C ALA A 8 -6.75 22.46 -35.76
N ASN A 9 -7.46 22.04 -36.83
CA ASN A 9 -8.52 21.05 -36.75
C ASN A 9 -8.01 19.64 -36.44
N ILE A 10 -6.82 19.26 -36.95
CA ILE A 10 -6.16 17.98 -36.60
C ILE A 10 -5.75 17.99 -35.13
N PHE A 11 -5.18 19.09 -34.64
CA PHE A 11 -4.76 19.23 -33.24
C PHE A 11 -5.97 19.20 -32.29
N ARG A 12 -7.08 19.85 -32.67
CA ARG A 12 -8.33 19.84 -31.90
C ARG A 12 -8.97 18.44 -31.88
N SER A 13 -8.98 17.72 -33.00
CA SER A 13 -9.49 16.35 -33.10
C SER A 13 -8.69 15.35 -32.24
N GLN A 14 -7.36 15.47 -32.26
CA GLN A 14 -6.45 14.67 -31.43
C GLN A 14 -6.64 14.92 -29.92
N SER A 15 -6.95 16.15 -29.53
CA SER A 15 -7.21 16.52 -28.13
C SER A 15 -8.46 15.81 -27.56
N HIS A 16 -9.57 15.82 -28.30
CA HIS A 16 -10.82 15.18 -27.86
C HIS A 16 -10.73 13.64 -27.82
N ALA A 17 -10.00 13.02 -28.75
CA ALA A 17 -9.79 11.57 -28.76
C ALA A 17 -8.88 11.07 -27.61
N ASN A 18 -7.91 11.89 -27.16
CA ASN A 18 -7.00 11.53 -26.06
C ASN A 18 -7.64 11.65 -24.66
N ILE A 19 -8.66 12.51 -24.51
CA ILE A 19 -9.36 12.72 -23.22
C ILE A 19 -10.13 11.47 -22.80
N GLY A 20 -10.76 10.74 -23.74
CA GLY A 20 -11.50 9.51 -23.44
C GLY A 20 -10.60 8.32 -23.06
N ARG A 21 -9.36 8.25 -23.57
CA ARG A 21 -8.44 7.13 -23.34
C ARG A 21 -7.67 7.25 -22.02
N ARG A 22 -7.46 8.47 -21.51
CA ARG A 22 -6.70 8.73 -20.28
C ARG A 22 -7.43 8.32 -18.99
N SER A 23 -8.76 8.45 -18.92
CA SER A 23 -9.53 8.11 -17.70
C SER A 23 -9.45 6.63 -17.33
N SER A 24 -9.50 5.72 -18.32
CA SER A 24 -9.47 4.29 -18.02
C SER A 24 -8.08 3.83 -17.57
N ALA A 25 -7.02 4.32 -18.21
CA ALA A 25 -5.64 4.01 -17.83
C ALA A 25 -5.24 4.60 -16.47
N SER A 26 -5.73 5.80 -16.12
CA SER A 26 -5.46 6.39 -14.81
C SER A 26 -6.14 5.65 -13.66
N ASN A 27 -7.34 5.11 -13.89
CA ASN A 27 -8.07 4.34 -12.89
C ASN A 27 -7.43 2.97 -12.65
N VAL A 28 -6.95 2.31 -13.70
CA VAL A 28 -6.18 1.06 -13.59
C VAL A 28 -4.89 1.30 -12.81
N ALA A 29 -4.16 2.38 -13.11
CA ALA A 29 -2.95 2.74 -12.38
C ALA A 29 -3.21 3.13 -10.91
N LEU A 30 -4.39 3.67 -10.57
CA LEU A 30 -4.75 3.93 -9.17
C LEU A 30 -5.10 2.65 -8.42
N ALA A 31 -5.86 1.75 -9.05
CA ALA A 31 -6.21 0.46 -8.47
C ALA A 31 -4.96 -0.38 -8.15
N GLU A 32 -3.98 -0.42 -9.07
CA GLU A 32 -2.68 -1.07 -8.86
C GLU A 32 -1.93 -0.49 -7.65
N LYS A 33 -1.94 0.83 -7.51
CA LYS A 33 -1.32 1.52 -6.37
C LYS A 33 -1.99 1.16 -5.04
N LEU A 34 -3.32 1.19 -5.00
CA LEU A 34 -4.07 0.85 -3.79
C LEU A 34 -3.89 -0.61 -3.40
N PHE A 35 -3.85 -1.51 -4.40
CA PHE A 35 -3.60 -2.92 -4.17
C PHE A 35 -2.19 -3.15 -3.64
N ALA A 36 -1.19 -2.47 -4.18
CA ALA A 36 0.18 -2.51 -3.68
C ALA A 36 0.28 -2.00 -2.23
N GLU A 37 -0.40 -0.89 -1.90
CA GLU A 37 -0.44 -0.37 -0.53
C GLU A 37 -1.13 -1.32 0.45
N ALA A 38 -2.24 -1.94 0.03
CA ALA A 38 -2.96 -2.91 0.87
C ALA A 38 -2.13 -4.18 1.12
N ILE A 39 -1.49 -4.73 0.08
CA ILE A 39 -0.62 -5.90 0.22
C ILE A 39 0.60 -5.58 1.07
N GLY A 40 1.26 -4.45 0.84
CA GLY A 40 2.43 -4.09 1.64
C GLY A 40 2.10 -3.85 3.10
N ALA A 41 0.97 -3.17 3.39
CA ALA A 41 0.48 -3.05 4.76
C ALA A 41 0.14 -4.42 5.38
N TYR A 42 -0.51 -5.31 4.62
CA TYR A 42 -0.83 -6.66 5.06
C TYR A 42 0.44 -7.43 5.47
N VAL A 43 1.44 -7.51 4.58
CA VAL A 43 2.66 -8.29 4.82
C VAL A 43 3.46 -7.74 6.00
N ILE A 44 3.59 -6.41 6.12
CA ILE A 44 4.33 -5.78 7.21
C ILE A 44 3.65 -6.06 8.56
N ILE A 45 2.33 -5.89 8.65
CA ILE A 45 1.59 -6.13 9.90
C ILE A 45 1.56 -7.63 10.24
N PHE A 46 1.36 -8.49 9.25
CA PHE A 46 1.36 -9.93 9.44
C PHE A 46 2.70 -10.42 10.00
N ALA A 47 3.82 -10.00 9.40
CA ALA A 47 5.14 -10.38 9.86
C ALA A 47 5.45 -9.80 11.24
N TRP A 48 5.15 -8.53 11.49
CA TRP A 48 5.39 -7.89 12.78
C TRP A 48 4.62 -8.59 13.91
N CYS A 49 3.30 -8.67 13.78
CA CYS A 49 2.45 -9.28 14.80
C CYS A 49 2.72 -10.78 14.92
N GLY A 50 3.04 -11.47 13.82
CA GLY A 50 3.40 -12.88 13.81
C GLY A 50 4.69 -13.16 14.58
N SER A 51 5.75 -12.37 14.36
CA SER A 51 7.00 -12.50 15.11
C SER A 51 6.81 -12.27 16.61
N VAL A 52 6.01 -11.26 17.00
CA VAL A 52 5.69 -10.99 18.41
C VAL A 52 4.81 -12.10 19.01
N ALA A 53 3.87 -12.65 18.25
CA ALA A 53 3.04 -13.75 18.70
C ALA A 53 3.88 -15.01 18.96
N MET A 54 4.80 -15.36 18.06
CA MET A 54 5.71 -16.49 18.25
C MET A 54 6.62 -16.29 19.46
N TYR A 55 7.14 -15.08 19.67
CA TYR A 55 7.93 -14.74 20.86
C TYR A 55 7.15 -14.96 22.17
N LYS A 56 5.82 -14.83 22.16
CA LYS A 56 4.98 -15.05 23.34
C LYS A 56 4.47 -16.48 23.50
N LEU A 57 4.31 -17.20 22.39
CA LEU A 57 3.70 -18.53 22.36
C LEU A 57 4.73 -19.66 22.43
N VAL A 58 5.94 -19.41 21.94
CA VAL A 58 7.03 -20.37 21.94
C VAL A 58 7.94 -20.03 23.11
N ASP A 59 7.91 -20.88 24.14
CA ASP A 59 8.75 -20.76 25.34
C ASP A 59 10.16 -21.31 25.04
N ASP A 60 10.80 -20.72 24.03
CA ASP A 60 12.12 -21.09 23.54
C ASP A 60 13.03 -19.86 23.58
N GLU A 61 14.15 -19.96 24.32
CA GLU A 61 15.17 -18.93 24.40
C GLU A 61 15.81 -18.60 23.03
N SER A 62 15.57 -19.43 22.01
CA SER A 62 16.06 -19.18 20.65
C SER A 62 15.44 -17.94 19.99
N ILE A 63 14.23 -17.52 20.38
CA ILE A 63 13.58 -16.32 19.83
C ILE A 63 14.02 -15.08 20.61
N THR A 64 15.04 -14.41 20.08
CA THR A 64 15.57 -13.18 20.66
C THR A 64 14.84 -11.94 20.14
N LEU A 65 14.80 -10.88 20.97
CA LEU A 65 14.26 -9.57 20.57
C LEU A 65 15.01 -8.98 19.36
N SER A 66 16.31 -9.28 19.22
CA SER A 66 17.11 -8.92 18.05
C SER A 66 16.69 -9.66 16.78
N GLY A 67 16.27 -10.93 16.89
CA GLY A 67 15.67 -11.68 15.78
C GLY A 67 14.39 -11.02 15.27
N ILE A 68 13.49 -10.62 16.19
CA ILE A 68 12.22 -9.96 15.85
C ILE A 68 12.47 -8.63 15.11
N SER A 69 13.38 -7.80 15.62
CA SER A 69 13.69 -6.51 14.99
C SER A 69 14.34 -6.69 13.61
N MET A 70 15.19 -7.72 13.45
CA MET A 70 15.80 -8.06 12.17
C MET A 70 14.77 -8.57 11.16
N THR A 71 13.84 -9.44 11.56
CA THR A 71 12.74 -9.91 10.69
C THR A 71 11.88 -8.74 10.21
N TRP A 72 11.50 -7.84 11.12
CA TRP A 72 10.70 -6.67 10.76
C TRP A 72 11.42 -5.77 9.76
N GLY A 73 12.68 -5.42 10.03
CA GLY A 73 13.49 -4.59 9.13
C GLY A 73 13.69 -5.24 7.76
N ALA A 74 13.93 -6.56 7.71
CA ALA A 74 14.08 -7.30 6.46
C ALA A 74 12.79 -7.31 5.64
N VAL A 75 11.64 -7.55 6.27
CA VAL A 75 10.34 -7.54 5.58
C VAL A 75 10.02 -6.16 5.05
N VAL A 76 10.21 -5.10 5.84
CA VAL A 76 10.01 -3.73 5.37
C VAL A 76 10.92 -3.42 4.18
N MET A 77 12.21 -3.80 4.23
CA MET A 77 13.11 -3.62 3.09
C MET A 77 12.59 -4.32 1.83
N VAL A 78 12.23 -5.60 1.93
CA VAL A 78 11.72 -6.38 0.77
C VAL A 78 10.48 -5.72 0.19
N MET A 79 9.54 -5.29 1.03
CA MET A 79 8.32 -4.63 0.57
C MET A 79 8.61 -3.28 -0.10
N VAL A 80 9.47 -2.46 0.48
CA VAL A 80 9.86 -1.17 -0.12
C VAL A 80 10.54 -1.38 -1.47
N TYR A 81 11.54 -2.26 -1.57
CA TYR A 81 12.22 -2.52 -2.84
C TYR A 81 11.29 -3.09 -3.92
N SER A 82 10.34 -3.93 -3.53
CA SER A 82 9.43 -4.58 -4.49
C SER A 82 8.34 -3.66 -5.01
N MET A 83 7.85 -2.73 -4.17
CA MET A 83 6.61 -2.00 -4.44
C MET A 83 6.78 -0.47 -4.52
N ALA A 84 7.98 0.07 -4.23
CA ALA A 84 8.24 1.51 -4.34
C ALA A 84 7.95 2.06 -5.74
N GLN A 85 8.24 1.30 -6.80
CA GLN A 85 7.98 1.72 -8.19
C GLN A 85 6.49 1.77 -8.55
N ILE A 86 5.64 1.04 -7.81
CA ILE A 86 4.21 0.94 -8.09
C ILE A 86 3.47 2.04 -7.32
N SER A 87 3.52 2.02 -5.98
CA SER A 87 2.71 2.91 -5.13
C SER A 87 3.44 4.06 -4.48
N GLY A 88 4.78 4.03 -4.47
CA GLY A 88 5.61 4.88 -3.61
C GLY A 88 5.92 4.25 -2.25
N ALA A 89 5.42 3.04 -1.98
CA ALA A 89 5.67 2.24 -0.78
C ALA A 89 5.45 2.99 0.54
N HIS A 90 4.24 3.55 0.73
CA HIS A 90 3.92 4.21 2.00
C HIS A 90 3.63 3.20 3.11
N PHE A 91 2.78 2.21 2.82
CA PHE A 91 2.30 1.11 3.68
C PHE A 91 1.80 1.51 5.07
N ASN A 92 1.68 2.81 5.32
CA ASN A 92 1.45 3.37 6.62
C ASN A 92 0.71 4.72 6.48
N PRO A 93 -0.38 4.90 7.25
CA PRO A 93 -1.16 6.11 7.20
C PRO A 93 -0.37 7.34 7.65
N ALA A 94 0.53 7.20 8.63
CA ALA A 94 1.39 8.30 9.09
C ALA A 94 2.39 8.74 8.02
N VAL A 95 2.98 7.79 7.29
CA VAL A 95 3.89 8.08 6.17
C VAL A 95 3.13 8.78 5.05
N THR A 96 1.95 8.27 4.69
CA THR A 96 1.08 8.89 3.69
C THR A 96 0.73 10.33 4.07
N LEU A 97 0.43 10.59 5.35
CA LEU A 97 0.12 11.92 5.85
C LEU A 97 1.32 12.86 5.76
N ILE A 98 2.52 12.40 6.15
CA ILE A 98 3.76 13.18 6.06
C ILE A 98 4.03 13.59 4.60
N PHE A 99 3.99 12.64 3.66
CA PHE A 99 4.19 12.93 2.24
C PHE A 99 3.14 13.90 1.69
N THR A 100 1.92 13.85 2.24
CA THR A 100 0.84 14.79 1.90
C THR A 100 1.12 16.20 2.43
N ILE A 101 1.60 16.34 3.67
CA ILE A 101 1.98 17.63 4.29
C ILE A 101 3.12 18.29 3.52
N PHE A 102 4.14 17.51 3.15
CA PHE A 102 5.27 18.00 2.35
C PHE A 102 4.94 18.20 0.86
N ARG A 103 3.65 18.13 0.47
CA ARG A 103 3.15 18.27 -0.91
C ARG A 103 3.83 17.34 -1.92
N ARG A 104 4.41 16.24 -1.45
CA ARG A 104 4.95 15.18 -2.31
C ARG A 104 3.89 14.19 -2.75
N PHE A 105 2.69 14.26 -2.17
CA PHE A 105 1.56 13.40 -2.51
C PHE A 105 0.23 14.19 -2.57
N PRO A 106 -0.65 13.92 -3.54
CA PRO A 106 -1.92 14.64 -3.67
C PRO A 106 -2.87 14.33 -2.50
N LEU A 107 -3.30 15.40 -1.82
CA LEU A 107 -4.25 15.38 -0.69
C LEU A 107 -5.52 14.56 -0.95
N LYS A 108 -6.01 14.53 -2.20
CA LYS A 108 -7.23 13.79 -2.57
C LYS A 108 -7.05 12.27 -2.56
N LEU A 109 -5.83 11.77 -2.77
CA LEU A 109 -5.54 10.33 -2.77
C LEU A 109 -5.16 9.80 -1.38
N ALA A 110 -4.73 10.69 -0.48
CA ALA A 110 -4.31 10.33 0.88
C ALA A 110 -5.36 9.51 1.65
N PRO A 111 -6.65 9.91 1.73
CA PRO A 111 -7.64 9.11 2.45
C PRO A 111 -7.88 7.74 1.82
N VAL A 112 -7.80 7.63 0.49
CA VAL A 112 -8.01 6.35 -0.21
C VAL A 112 -6.86 5.38 0.07
N TYR A 113 -5.62 5.89 0.11
CA TYR A 113 -4.44 5.12 0.52
C TYR A 113 -4.54 4.64 1.96
N ILE A 114 -4.96 5.52 2.88
CA ILE A 114 -5.15 5.18 4.30
C ILE A 114 -6.18 4.06 4.44
N ILE A 115 -7.32 4.15 3.74
CA ILE A 115 -8.34 3.10 3.77
C ILE A 115 -7.77 1.77 3.25
N ALA A 116 -7.03 1.77 2.14
CA ALA A 116 -6.41 0.56 1.60
C ALA A 116 -5.42 -0.07 2.58
N GLN A 117 -4.58 0.74 3.24
CA GLN A 117 -3.62 0.30 4.25
C GLN A 117 -4.32 -0.28 5.49
N LEU A 118 -5.41 0.35 5.94
CA LEU A 118 -6.20 -0.14 7.07
C LEU A 118 -6.87 -1.48 6.75
N ILE A 119 -7.44 -1.63 5.56
CA ILE A 119 -8.03 -2.91 5.13
C ILE A 119 -6.96 -4.01 5.11
N GLY A 120 -5.78 -3.74 4.52
CA GLY A 120 -4.66 -4.68 4.54
C GLY A 120 -4.22 -5.07 5.96
N SER A 121 -4.14 -4.10 6.86
CA SER A 121 -3.74 -4.31 8.25
C SER A 121 -4.76 -5.13 9.04
N VAL A 122 -6.06 -4.86 8.86
CA VAL A 122 -7.15 -5.62 9.49
C VAL A 122 -7.19 -7.05 8.98
N LEU A 123 -7.01 -7.26 7.67
CA LEU A 123 -6.92 -8.60 7.10
C LEU A 123 -5.72 -9.37 7.63
N ALA A 124 -4.56 -8.73 7.81
CA ALA A 124 -3.38 -9.36 8.40
C ALA A 124 -3.63 -9.82 9.83
N GLY A 125 -4.21 -8.95 10.67
CA GLY A 125 -4.61 -9.29 12.04
C GLY A 125 -5.65 -10.42 12.07
N GLY A 126 -6.64 -10.37 11.18
CA GLY A 126 -7.66 -11.41 11.04
C GLY A 126 -7.08 -12.77 10.65
N THR A 127 -6.21 -12.82 9.63
CA THR A 127 -5.52 -14.05 9.22
C THR A 127 -4.67 -14.60 10.36
N LEU A 128 -3.94 -13.74 11.07
CA LEU A 128 -3.11 -14.18 12.19
C LEU A 128 -3.94 -14.71 13.36
N ALA A 129 -5.06 -14.06 13.69
CA ALA A 129 -5.99 -14.53 14.72
C ALA A 129 -6.58 -15.91 14.36
N LEU A 130 -6.94 -16.12 13.10
CA LEU A 130 -7.41 -17.42 12.60
C LEU A 130 -6.32 -18.48 12.65
N LEU A 131 -5.09 -18.16 12.21
CA LEU A 131 -3.96 -19.10 12.21
C LEU A 131 -3.55 -19.54 13.61
N LEU A 132 -3.58 -18.61 14.57
CA LEU A 132 -3.21 -18.88 15.96
C LEU A 132 -4.38 -19.43 16.79
N GLY A 133 -5.57 -19.60 16.19
CA GLY A 133 -6.75 -20.06 16.90
C GLY A 133 -7.16 -19.15 18.06
N VAL A 134 -6.91 -17.84 17.95
CA VAL A 134 -7.23 -16.86 18.98
C VAL A 134 -8.74 -16.82 19.15
N ASN A 135 -9.22 -17.35 20.25
CA ASN A 135 -10.63 -17.33 20.58
C ASN A 135 -11.00 -15.91 21.03
N LEU A 136 -11.94 -15.26 20.33
CA LEU A 136 -12.46 -13.93 20.68
C LEU A 136 -12.99 -13.86 22.13
N LYS A 137 -13.33 -15.00 22.74
CA LYS A 137 -13.75 -15.13 24.14
C LYS A 137 -12.62 -15.03 25.17
N SER A 138 -11.35 -15.21 24.80
CA SER A 138 -10.24 -15.06 25.76
C SER A 138 -9.73 -13.62 25.89
N LEU A 139 -10.31 -12.70 25.12
CA LEU A 139 -9.95 -11.28 25.08
C LEU A 139 -10.94 -10.37 25.82
N PHE A 140 -12.08 -10.89 26.28
CA PHE A 140 -13.10 -10.18 27.05
C PHE A 140 -13.54 -11.00 28.26
#